data_AF-A0A1T4XT35-F1
#
_entry.id   AF-A0A1T4XT35-F1
#
_cell.length_a   1.000
_cell.length_b   1.000
_cell.length_c   1.000
_cell.angle_alpha   90.00
_cell.angle_beta   90.00
_cell.angle_gamma   90.00
#
_symmetry.space_group_name_H-M   'P 1'
#
loop_
_entity.id
_entity.type
_entity.pdbx_description
1 polymer ?
#
loop_
_entity_poly.entity_id
_entity_poly.type
_entity_poly.pdbx_seq_one_letter_code
_entity_poly.pdbx_strand_id
1 'polypeptide(L)'
;MARFCDSNQKRGVTLVELIVVLVILAVLAALLVPSLTGYIDKAVEKRIMLQARSLMTAAQATIDEAYAKGELHVDDNGYFEQPNEDTAHKLAKQIIELSELEGEQYTWRFQLVDPSNTEFPTAKIAILEFTNGKHRIMYRIRPYKKEPAGWGSVQKISAKSKWGPRTDGNPFLSSSDYKPDTYHP
;
A
#
# COMPACT_ATOMS: atom_id res chain seq x y z
N MET A 1 77.43 5.51 3.87
CA MET A 1 76.18 6.15 3.40
C MET A 1 75.47 5.14 2.50
N ALA A 2 74.43 4.46 3.01
CA ALA A 2 73.74 3.39 2.29
C ALA A 2 72.78 3.99 1.24
N ARG A 3 72.91 3.58 -0.02
CA ARG A 3 71.95 3.89 -1.09
C ARG A 3 70.79 2.89 -1.00
N PHE A 4 69.63 3.36 -0.57
CA PHE A 4 68.36 2.66 -0.81
C PHE A 4 68.03 2.77 -2.30
N CYS A 5 68.15 1.67 -3.03
CA CYS A 5 67.53 1.54 -4.35
C CYS A 5 66.05 1.23 -4.14
N ASP A 6 65.19 2.25 -4.21
CA ASP A 6 63.77 2.04 -4.44
C ASP A 6 63.56 1.55 -5.86
N SER A 7 63.51 0.22 -6.03
CA SER A 7 63.08 -0.41 -7.27
C SER A 7 61.57 -0.19 -7.41
N ASN A 8 61.19 0.95 -7.97
CA ASN A 8 59.83 1.22 -8.45
C ASN A 8 59.53 0.29 -9.65
N GLN A 9 59.21 -0.97 -9.36
CA GLN A 9 58.65 -1.91 -10.33
C GLN A 9 57.28 -1.40 -10.77
N LYS A 10 57.27 -0.60 -11.83
CA LYS A 10 56.05 -0.30 -12.59
C LYS A 10 55.57 -1.60 -13.26
N ARG A 11 54.87 -2.44 -12.50
CA ARG A 11 54.07 -3.54 -13.03
C ARG A 11 52.85 -2.92 -13.71
N GLY A 12 53.00 -2.59 -14.98
CA GLY A 12 51.88 -2.18 -15.82
C GLY A 12 50.95 -3.38 -16.01
N VAL A 13 49.73 -3.30 -15.49
CA VAL A 13 48.66 -4.23 -15.86
C VAL A 13 48.49 -4.11 -17.37
N THR A 14 48.56 -5.22 -18.08
CA THR A 14 48.42 -5.18 -19.54
C THR A 14 46.98 -4.80 -19.89
N LEU A 15 46.79 -3.99 -20.94
CA LEU A 15 45.46 -3.57 -21.40
C LEU A 15 44.56 -4.81 -21.68
N VAL A 16 45.18 -5.91 -22.08
CA VAL A 16 44.54 -7.21 -22.32
C VAL A 16 43.96 -7.81 -21.03
N GLU A 17 44.68 -7.73 -19.92
CA GLU A 17 44.23 -8.26 -18.63
C GLU A 17 43.03 -7.47 -18.09
N LEU A 18 43.02 -6.15 -18.34
CA LEU A 18 41.89 -5.28 -18.00
C LEU A 18 40.64 -5.58 -18.85
N ILE A 19 40.78 -5.73 -20.17
CA ILE A 19 39.63 -5.92 -21.07
C ILE A 19 38.97 -7.29 -20.87
N VAL A 20 39.74 -8.34 -20.58
CA VAL A 20 39.18 -9.67 -20.30
C VAL A 20 38.29 -9.63 -19.06
N VAL A 21 38.73 -8.94 -18.00
CA VAL A 21 37.93 -8.80 -16.77
C VAL A 21 36.64 -8.02 -17.05
N LEU A 22 36.71 -6.91 -17.79
CA LEU A 22 35.54 -6.12 -18.15
C LEU A 22 34.53 -6.91 -19.00
N VAL A 23 35.01 -7.75 -19.92
CA VAL A 23 34.14 -8.63 -20.72
C VAL A 23 33.43 -9.65 -19.85
N ILE A 24 34.15 -10.32 -18.93
CA ILE A 24 33.53 -11.30 -18.01
C ILE A 24 32.50 -10.61 -17.11
N LEU A 25 32.81 -9.43 -16.55
CA LEU A 25 31.87 -8.67 -15.72
C LEU A 25 30.62 -8.25 -16.52
N ALA A 26 30.78 -7.86 -17.78
CA ALA A 26 29.66 -7.49 -18.65
C ALA A 26 28.73 -8.67 -18.92
N VAL A 27 29.27 -9.86 -19.22
CA VAL A 27 28.48 -11.08 -19.46
C VAL A 27 27.76 -11.52 -18.19
N LEU A 28 28.44 -11.52 -17.04
CA LEU A 28 27.83 -11.89 -15.76
C LEU A 28 26.70 -10.91 -15.37
N ALA A 29 26.95 -9.61 -15.51
CA ALA A 29 25.93 -8.59 -15.22
C ALA A 29 24.71 -8.74 -16.14
N ALA A 30 24.91 -9.00 -17.43
CA ALA A 30 23.82 -9.18 -18.39
C ALA A 30 22.87 -10.34 -18.04
N LEU A 31 23.40 -11.44 -17.49
CA LEU A 31 22.59 -12.58 -17.07
C LEU A 31 21.92 -12.36 -15.70
N LEU A 32 22.57 -11.63 -14.79
CA LEU A 32 22.11 -11.45 -13.42
C LEU A 32 21.01 -10.38 -13.28
N VAL A 33 21.13 -9.27 -14.02
CA VAL A 33 20.24 -8.10 -13.90
C VAL A 33 18.75 -8.45 -14.13
N PRO A 34 18.35 -9.19 -15.19
CA PRO A 34 16.93 -9.51 -15.43
C PRO A 34 16.29 -10.30 -14.28
N SER A 35 17.05 -11.24 -13.71
CA SER A 35 16.60 -12.08 -12.61
C SER A 35 16.33 -11.24 -11.36
N LEU A 36 17.26 -10.35 -10.99
CA LEU A 36 17.12 -9.49 -9.81
C LEU A 36 15.96 -8.50 -9.95
N THR A 37 15.77 -7.90 -11.13
CA THR A 37 14.68 -6.95 -11.36
C THR A 37 13.29 -7.58 -11.14
N GLY A 38 13.07 -8.83 -11.56
CA GLY A 38 11.79 -9.51 -11.35
C GLY A 38 11.51 -9.88 -9.89
N TYR A 39 12.54 -10.16 -9.08
CA TYR A 39 12.36 -10.41 -7.64
C TYR A 39 12.01 -9.14 -6.86
N ILE A 40 12.57 -8.00 -7.27
CA ILE A 40 12.26 -6.70 -6.65
C ILE A 40 10.79 -6.36 -6.84
N ASP A 41 10.24 -6.52 -8.05
CA ASP A 41 8.83 -6.24 -8.32
C ASP A 41 7.90 -7.12 -7.45
N LYS A 42 8.19 -8.42 -7.34
CA LYS A 42 7.43 -9.34 -6.47
C LYS A 42 7.52 -8.96 -4.98
N ALA A 43 8.69 -8.50 -4.53
CA ALA A 43 8.86 -8.05 -3.15
C ALA A 43 8.05 -6.77 -2.89
N VAL A 44 8.01 -5.86 -3.86
CA VAL A 44 7.19 -4.64 -3.79
C VAL A 44 5.71 -4.99 -3.73
N GLU A 45 5.22 -5.91 -4.57
CA GLU A 45 3.82 -6.35 -4.53
C GLU A 45 3.45 -6.96 -3.17
N LYS A 46 4.30 -7.84 -2.64
CA LYS A 46 4.09 -8.47 -1.33
C LYS A 46 4.07 -7.44 -0.20
N ARG A 47 5.00 -6.49 -0.20
CA ARG A 47 5.04 -5.41 0.80
C ARG A 47 3.74 -4.62 0.82
N ILE A 48 3.23 -4.26 -0.36
CA ILE A 48 2.01 -3.45 -0.48
C ILE A 48 0.78 -4.25 -0.05
N MET A 49 0.73 -5.53 -0.40
CA MET A 49 -0.32 -6.43 0.07
C MET A 49 -0.30 -6.57 1.60
N LEU A 50 0.87 -6.67 2.23
CA LEU A 50 1.00 -6.75 3.69
C LEU A 50 0.53 -5.44 4.36
N GLN A 51 0.97 -4.28 3.87
CA GLN A 51 0.52 -2.98 4.37
C GLN A 51 -1.00 -2.83 4.28
N ALA A 52 -1.59 -3.17 3.12
CA ALA A 52 -3.03 -3.10 2.95
C ALA A 52 -3.79 -4.07 3.84
N ARG A 53 -3.25 -5.26 4.13
CA ARG A 53 -3.85 -6.23 5.06
C ARG A 53 -3.77 -5.76 6.51
N SER A 54 -2.64 -5.16 6.90
CA SER A 54 -2.49 -4.53 8.22
C SER A 54 -3.58 -3.46 8.41
N LEU A 55 -3.69 -2.55 7.43
CA LEU A 55 -4.72 -1.53 7.41
C LEU A 55 -6.15 -2.10 7.43
N MET A 56 -6.44 -3.11 6.60
CA MET A 56 -7.76 -3.77 6.58
C MET A 56 -8.13 -4.34 7.96
N THR A 57 -7.16 -4.93 8.64
CA THR A 57 -7.36 -5.55 9.97
C THR A 57 -7.63 -4.47 11.02
N ALA A 58 -6.82 -3.41 11.03
CA ALA A 58 -7.00 -2.26 11.92
C ALA A 58 -8.33 -1.53 11.67
N ALA A 59 -8.68 -1.31 10.40
CA ALA A 59 -9.93 -0.70 9.99
C ALA A 59 -11.14 -1.55 10.42
N GLN A 60 -11.10 -2.86 10.18
CA GLN A 60 -12.19 -3.74 10.59
C GLN A 60 -12.35 -3.77 12.11
N ALA A 61 -11.25 -3.83 12.87
CA ALA A 61 -11.31 -3.82 14.33
C ALA A 61 -11.89 -2.50 14.88
N THR A 62 -11.46 -1.37 14.33
CA THR A 62 -11.93 -0.04 14.74
C THR A 62 -13.41 0.15 14.43
N ILE A 63 -13.86 -0.31 13.26
CA ILE A 63 -15.27 -0.26 12.86
C ILE A 63 -16.13 -1.22 13.69
N ASP A 64 -15.65 -2.44 13.95
CA ASP A 64 -16.36 -3.40 14.79
C ASP A 64 -16.56 -2.84 16.21
N GLU A 65 -15.55 -2.15 16.76
CA GLU A 65 -15.63 -1.46 18.06
C GLU A 65 -16.63 -0.29 18.03
N ALA A 66 -16.55 0.58 17.01
CA ALA A 66 -17.46 1.72 16.86
C ALA A 66 -18.91 1.25 16.69
N TYR A 67 -19.12 0.18 15.92
CA TYR A 67 -20.43 -0.44 15.73
C TYR A 67 -20.97 -1.01 17.04
N ALA A 68 -20.15 -1.72 17.82
CA ALA A 68 -20.55 -2.26 19.11
C ALA A 68 -20.90 -1.18 20.15
N LYS A 69 -20.26 0.00 20.05
CA LYS A 69 -20.57 1.17 20.89
C LYS A 69 -21.78 1.97 20.41
N GLY A 70 -22.32 1.66 19.22
CA GLY A 70 -23.40 2.43 18.61
C GLY A 70 -22.98 3.79 18.07
N GLU A 71 -21.67 4.01 17.82
CA GLU A 71 -21.14 5.25 17.25
C GLU A 71 -21.40 5.35 15.73
N LEU A 72 -21.84 4.25 15.09
CA LEU A 72 -22.18 4.21 13.67
C LEU A 72 -23.70 4.32 13.49
N HIS A 73 -24.15 5.45 12.94
CA HIS A 73 -25.56 5.70 12.68
C HIS A 73 -25.98 5.20 11.30
N VAL A 74 -27.24 4.79 11.19
CA VAL A 74 -27.87 4.34 9.96
C VAL A 74 -28.98 5.31 9.62
N ASP A 75 -29.00 5.79 8.38
CA ASP A 75 -30.03 6.72 7.89
C ASP A 75 -31.38 6.02 7.68
N ASP A 76 -32.42 6.80 7.40
CA ASP A 76 -33.78 6.29 7.13
C ASP A 76 -33.84 5.35 5.91
N ASN A 77 -32.82 5.39 5.04
CA ASN A 77 -32.72 4.56 3.84
C ASN A 77 -31.96 3.25 4.09
N GLY A 78 -31.45 3.01 5.31
CA GLY A 78 -30.74 1.79 5.67
C GLY A 78 -29.26 1.78 5.25
N TYR A 79 -28.65 2.95 5.03
CA TYR A 79 -27.22 3.15 4.78
C TYR A 79 -26.51 3.74 6.00
N PHE A 80 -25.22 3.48 6.15
CA PHE A 80 -24.44 4.17 7.17
C PHE A 80 -24.35 5.67 6.84
N GLU A 81 -24.67 6.51 7.83
CA GLU A 81 -24.46 7.95 7.73
C GLU A 81 -22.96 8.26 7.68
N GLN A 82 -22.59 9.35 6.99
CA GLN A 82 -21.21 9.82 7.08
C GLN A 82 -20.93 10.28 8.52
N PRO A 83 -19.84 9.81 9.15
CA PRO A 83 -19.49 10.23 10.49
C PRO A 83 -19.20 11.74 10.49
N ASN A 84 -19.48 12.40 11.62
CA ASN A 84 -19.05 13.79 11.83
C ASN A 84 -17.51 13.90 11.80
N GLU A 85 -16.99 15.11 11.65
CA GLU A 85 -15.54 15.33 11.49
C GLU A 85 -14.74 14.76 12.69
N ASP A 86 -15.24 14.93 13.92
CA ASP A 86 -14.65 14.40 15.15
C ASP A 86 -14.57 12.87 15.20
N THR A 87 -15.68 12.19 14.90
CA THR A 87 -15.75 10.73 14.92
C THR A 87 -14.92 10.19 13.76
N ALA A 88 -14.99 10.82 12.59
CA ALA A 88 -14.17 10.45 11.45
C ALA A 88 -12.68 10.56 11.76
N HIS A 89 -12.26 11.67 12.40
CA HIS A 89 -10.89 11.88 12.84
C HIS A 89 -10.46 10.84 13.88
N LYS A 90 -11.28 10.59 14.90
CA LYS A 90 -11.02 9.59 15.96
C LYS A 90 -10.83 8.19 15.38
N LEU A 91 -11.75 7.76 14.51
CA LEU A 91 -11.67 6.45 13.86
C LEU A 91 -10.46 6.37 12.94
N ALA A 92 -10.24 7.37 12.09
CA ALA A 92 -9.10 7.38 11.17
C ALA A 92 -7.75 7.41 11.90
N LYS A 93 -7.64 8.14 13.01
CA LYS A 93 -6.48 8.13 13.91
C LYS A 93 -6.21 6.73 14.45
N GLN A 94 -7.21 6.09 15.05
CA GLN A 94 -7.09 4.75 15.61
C GLN A 94 -6.66 3.72 14.55
N ILE A 95 -7.21 3.81 13.34
CA ILE A 95 -6.84 2.93 12.22
C ILE A 95 -5.37 3.10 11.84
N ILE A 96 -4.87 4.33 11.75
CA ILE A 96 -3.46 4.59 11.45
C ILE A 96 -2.54 4.08 12.55
N GLU A 97 -2.86 4.38 13.81
CA GLU A 97 -2.09 3.94 14.97
C GLU A 97 -2.01 2.40 15.04
N LEU A 98 -3.13 1.70 14.83
CA LEU A 98 -3.19 0.24 14.88
C LEU A 98 -2.58 -0.46 13.66
N SER A 99 -2.56 0.22 12.50
CA SER A 99 -2.06 -0.40 11.26
C SER A 99 -0.54 -0.34 11.13
N GLU A 100 0.14 0.46 11.96
CA GLU A 100 1.60 0.62 12.00
C GLU A 100 2.19 0.84 10.60
N LEU A 101 1.52 1.64 9.77
CA LEU A 101 1.92 1.82 8.39
C LEU A 101 3.24 2.57 8.26
N GLU A 102 4.24 1.88 7.70
CA GLU A 102 5.52 2.47 7.35
C GLU A 102 5.49 3.15 5.97
N GLY A 103 5.89 4.43 5.92
CA GLY A 103 6.09 5.19 4.68
C GLY A 103 5.49 6.60 4.71
N GLU A 104 6.06 7.50 3.92
CA GLU A 104 5.73 8.94 3.99
C GLU A 104 4.51 9.35 3.15
N GLN A 105 4.09 8.53 2.20
CA GLN A 105 3.02 8.87 1.25
C GLN A 105 2.08 7.68 1.04
N TYR A 106 1.24 7.39 2.03
CA TYR A 106 0.14 6.46 1.85
C TYR A 106 -1.19 7.20 1.87
N THR A 107 -2.14 6.72 1.06
CA THR A 107 -3.53 7.11 1.19
C THR A 107 -4.40 5.88 1.14
N TRP A 108 -5.53 5.95 1.83
CA TRP A 108 -6.48 4.87 1.87
C TRP A 108 -7.88 5.39 1.95
N ARG A 109 -8.82 4.55 1.56
CA ARG A 109 -10.25 4.79 1.71
C ARG A 109 -10.98 3.47 1.70
N PHE A 110 -12.08 3.40 2.43
CA PHE A 110 -12.90 2.21 2.47
C PHE A 110 -14.39 2.54 2.59
N GLN A 111 -15.19 1.53 2.27
CA GLN A 111 -16.64 1.52 2.41
C GLN A 111 -17.06 0.31 3.19
N LEU A 112 -18.16 0.46 3.91
CA LEU A 112 -18.78 -0.60 4.67
C LEU A 112 -19.85 -1.29 3.81
N VAL A 113 -20.18 -2.51 4.21
CA VAL A 113 -21.36 -3.22 3.73
C VAL A 113 -22.59 -2.50 4.27
N ASP A 114 -23.54 -2.21 3.38
CA ASP A 114 -24.80 -1.58 3.75
C ASP A 114 -25.54 -2.38 4.83
N PRO A 115 -26.06 -1.75 5.89
CA PRO A 115 -26.81 -2.43 6.95
C PRO A 115 -28.01 -3.24 6.45
N SER A 116 -28.64 -2.81 5.35
CA SER A 116 -29.75 -3.52 4.69
C SER A 116 -29.32 -4.79 3.94
N ASN A 117 -28.02 -5.04 3.80
CA ASN A 117 -27.50 -6.20 3.10
C ASN A 117 -27.67 -7.49 3.92
N THR A 118 -28.19 -8.54 3.30
CA THR A 118 -28.40 -9.86 3.94
C THR A 118 -27.33 -10.90 3.57
N GLU A 119 -26.47 -10.60 2.59
CA GLU A 119 -25.42 -11.48 2.07
C GLU A 119 -24.15 -11.43 2.92
N PHE A 120 -23.85 -10.27 3.51
CA PHE A 120 -22.66 -10.06 4.34
C PHE A 120 -23.03 -9.42 5.67
N PRO A 121 -22.28 -9.69 6.75
CA PRO A 121 -22.49 -9.03 8.03
C PRO A 121 -22.38 -7.50 7.92
N THR A 122 -23.25 -6.80 8.65
CA THR A 122 -23.20 -5.35 8.81
C THR A 122 -21.84 -4.90 9.35
N ALA A 123 -21.42 -3.67 9.03
CA ALA A 123 -20.15 -3.08 9.45
C ALA A 123 -18.88 -3.82 8.97
N LYS A 124 -19.00 -4.79 8.05
CA LYS A 124 -17.85 -5.34 7.32
C LYS A 124 -17.37 -4.35 6.27
N ILE A 125 -16.06 -4.31 6.02
CA ILE A 125 -15.50 -3.51 4.92
C ILE A 125 -15.85 -4.18 3.58
N ALA A 126 -16.62 -3.49 2.75
CA ALA A 126 -17.04 -3.93 1.44
C ALA A 126 -15.98 -3.67 0.37
N ILE A 127 -15.38 -2.47 0.40
CA ILE A 127 -14.36 -2.03 -0.57
C ILE A 127 -13.26 -1.31 0.21
N LEU A 128 -12.01 -1.64 -0.06
CA LEU A 128 -10.86 -0.91 0.45
C LEU A 128 -9.90 -0.63 -0.70
N GLU A 129 -9.46 0.62 -0.81
CA GLU A 129 -8.37 1.01 -1.69
C GLU A 129 -7.22 1.54 -0.84
N PHE A 130 -6.04 0.97 -1.05
CA PHE A 130 -4.79 1.41 -0.41
C PHE A 130 -3.79 1.79 -1.49
N THR A 131 -3.03 2.86 -1.25
CA THR A 131 -1.89 3.24 -2.07
C THR A 131 -0.73 3.72 -1.22
N ASN A 132 0.49 3.45 -1.69
CA ASN A 132 1.73 3.96 -1.11
C ASN A 132 2.39 5.04 -1.99
N GLY A 133 1.56 5.80 -2.72
CA GLY A 133 2.01 6.87 -3.62
C GLY A 133 2.55 6.38 -4.97
N LYS A 134 3.00 5.11 -5.08
CA LYS A 134 3.50 4.54 -6.33
C LYS A 134 2.63 3.40 -6.87
N HIS A 135 2.11 2.56 -5.99
CA HIS A 135 1.20 1.49 -6.36
C HIS A 135 -0.08 1.55 -5.54
N ARG A 136 -1.09 0.88 -6.06
CA ARG A 136 -2.43 0.76 -5.52
C ARG A 136 -2.81 -0.71 -5.46
N ILE A 137 -3.52 -1.08 -4.41
CA ILE A 137 -4.20 -2.36 -4.30
C ILE A 137 -5.64 -2.10 -3.87
N MET A 138 -6.55 -2.93 -4.35
CA MET A 138 -7.96 -2.87 -4.00
C MET A 138 -8.42 -4.20 -3.43
N TYR A 139 -9.28 -4.13 -2.43
CA TYR A 139 -10.04 -5.24 -1.90
C TYR A 139 -11.52 -5.00 -2.18
N ARG A 140 -12.24 -6.04 -2.60
CA ARG A 140 -13.69 -6.03 -2.74
C ARG A 140 -14.28 -7.31 -2.18
N ILE A 141 -15.28 -7.22 -1.31
CA ILE A 141 -15.96 -8.41 -0.78
C ILE A 141 -16.84 -9.08 -1.84
N ARG A 142 -17.35 -8.30 -2.80
CA ARG A 142 -18.15 -8.77 -3.94
C ARG A 142 -17.33 -8.74 -5.24
N PRO A 143 -17.56 -9.69 -6.16
CA PRO A 143 -16.97 -9.60 -7.49
C PRO A 143 -17.47 -8.35 -8.21
N TYR A 144 -16.60 -7.74 -9.03
CA TYR A 144 -16.96 -6.57 -9.82
C TYR A 144 -16.51 -6.74 -11.26
N LYS A 145 -17.47 -6.73 -12.19
CA LYS A 145 -17.24 -7.00 -13.62
C LYS A 145 -16.51 -8.33 -13.83
N LYS A 146 -15.24 -8.30 -14.24
CA LYS A 146 -14.41 -9.49 -14.51
C LYS A 146 -13.44 -9.79 -13.37
N GLU A 147 -13.49 -9.02 -12.27
CA GLU A 147 -12.60 -9.18 -11.13
C GLU A 147 -13.28 -10.02 -10.04
N PRO A 148 -12.61 -11.07 -9.54
CA PRO A 148 -13.15 -11.89 -8.48
C PRO A 148 -13.22 -11.10 -7.15
N ALA A 149 -14.01 -11.61 -6.21
CA ALA A 149 -13.97 -11.12 -4.83
C ALA A 149 -12.59 -11.35 -4.20
N GLY A 150 -12.22 -10.48 -3.26
CA GLY A 150 -10.98 -10.51 -2.51
C GLY A 150 -10.00 -9.41 -2.93
N TRP A 151 -8.71 -9.72 -2.76
CA TRP A 151 -7.61 -8.83 -3.12
C TRP A 151 -7.37 -8.85 -4.63
N GLY A 152 -7.42 -7.68 -5.26
CA GLY A 152 -7.02 -7.48 -6.64
C GLY A 152 -5.50 -7.49 -6.80
N SER A 153 -5.05 -7.41 -8.06
CA SER A 153 -3.62 -7.24 -8.36
C SER A 153 -3.11 -5.86 -7.96
N VAL A 154 -1.83 -5.79 -7.61
CA VAL A 154 -1.15 -4.53 -7.36
C VAL A 154 -0.96 -3.80 -8.70
N GLN A 155 -1.35 -2.54 -8.75
CA GLN A 155 -1.29 -1.71 -9.96
C GLN A 155 -0.46 -0.46 -9.71
N LYS A 156 0.29 0.04 -10.70
CA LYS A 156 0.94 1.35 -10.60
C LYS A 156 -0.12 2.45 -10.52
N ILE A 157 0.14 3.49 -9.74
CA ILE A 157 -0.82 4.59 -9.48
C ILE A 157 -1.18 5.38 -10.75
N SER A 158 -0.32 5.31 -11.78
CA SER A 158 -0.59 5.87 -13.12
C SER A 158 -1.83 5.25 -13.78
N ALA A 159 -2.26 4.07 -13.34
CA ALA A 159 -3.54 3.50 -13.73
C ALA A 159 -4.69 4.26 -13.05
N LYS A 160 -5.77 4.54 -13.80
CA LYS A 160 -6.99 5.14 -13.25
C LYS A 160 -7.50 4.32 -12.07
N SER A 161 -7.92 4.99 -11.00
CA SER A 161 -8.59 4.30 -9.89
C SER A 161 -9.85 3.64 -10.44
N LYS A 162 -10.07 2.38 -10.05
CA LYS A 162 -11.29 1.64 -10.38
C LYS A 162 -12.42 1.95 -9.40
N TRP A 163 -12.16 2.75 -8.38
CA TRP A 163 -13.18 3.33 -7.52
C TRP A 163 -13.75 4.58 -8.19
N GLY A 164 -15.03 4.53 -8.51
CA GLY A 164 -15.75 5.66 -9.11
C GLY A 164 -16.82 6.20 -8.16
N PRO A 165 -16.94 7.54 -7.96
CA PRO A 165 -18.01 8.12 -7.14
C PRO A 165 -19.42 7.73 -7.62
N ARG A 166 -19.57 7.45 -8.92
CA ARG A 166 -20.82 6.99 -9.54
C ARG A 166 -21.07 5.49 -9.44
N THR A 167 -20.03 4.68 -9.22
CA THR A 167 -20.12 3.21 -9.24
C THR A 167 -20.07 2.60 -7.84
N ASP A 168 -19.22 3.18 -6.99
CA ASP A 168 -18.97 2.67 -5.65
C ASP A 168 -19.51 3.66 -4.61
N GLY A 169 -19.71 4.93 -4.96
CA GLY A 169 -20.18 5.97 -4.04
C GLY A 169 -19.02 6.66 -3.31
N ASN A 170 -19.39 7.50 -2.33
CA ASN A 170 -18.41 8.18 -1.49
C ASN A 170 -17.82 7.20 -0.45
N PRO A 171 -16.52 7.29 -0.15
CA PRO A 171 -15.94 6.48 0.91
C PRO A 171 -16.63 6.78 2.24
N PHE A 172 -16.72 5.75 3.08
CA PHE A 172 -17.19 5.92 4.46
C PHE A 172 -16.13 6.65 5.28
N LEU A 173 -14.87 6.21 5.17
CA LEU A 173 -13.70 6.86 5.75
C LEU A 173 -12.53 6.82 4.79
N SER A 174 -11.64 7.79 4.95
CA SER A 174 -10.46 8.03 4.14
C SER A 174 -9.29 8.53 4.99
N SER A 175 -8.08 8.38 4.47
CA SER A 175 -6.87 8.89 5.12
C SER A 175 -6.88 10.41 5.31
N SER A 176 -7.67 11.17 4.53
CA SER A 176 -7.79 12.62 4.70
C SER A 176 -8.62 13.05 5.89
N ASP A 177 -9.38 12.13 6.49
CA ASP A 177 -10.19 12.40 7.69
C ASP A 177 -9.31 12.50 8.95
N TYR A 178 -8.07 12.01 8.88
CA TYR A 178 -7.05 12.22 9.89
C TYR A 178 -6.05 13.30 9.46
N LYS A 179 -6.03 14.42 10.18
CA LYS A 179 -5.09 15.53 9.97
C LYS A 179 -4.36 15.85 11.29
N PRO A 180 -3.16 15.29 11.53
CA PRO A 180 -2.48 15.41 12.82
C PRO A 180 -2.11 16.87 13.17
N ASP A 181 -1.81 17.71 12.18
CA ASP A 181 -1.22 19.04 12.41
C ASP A 181 -2.22 20.20 12.43
N THR A 182 -3.49 19.96 12.08
CA THR A 182 -4.50 21.03 11.87
C THR A 182 -5.83 20.79 12.57
N TYR A 183 -6.00 19.68 13.27
CA TYR A 183 -7.28 19.34 13.87
C TYR A 183 -7.45 20.00 15.25
N HIS A 184 -8.45 20.86 15.37
CA HIS A 184 -8.92 21.41 16.64
C HIS A 184 -10.40 21.06 16.80
N PRO A 185 -10.79 20.33 17.88
CA PRO A 185 -12.17 19.95 18.15
C PRO A 185 -13.05 21.16 18.51
#